data_AF-A0AAQ1SUS3-F1
#
_entry.id   AF-A0AAQ1SUS3-F1
#
_cell.length_a   1.000
_cell.length_b   1.000
_cell.length_c   1.000
_cell.angle_alpha   90.00
_cell.angle_beta   90.00
_cell.angle_gamma   90.00
#
_symmetry.space_group_name_H-M   'P 1'
#
loop_
_entity.id
_entity.type
_entity.pdbx_description
1 polymer ?
#
loop_
_entity_poly.entity_id
_entity_poly.type
_entity_poly.pdbx_seq_one_letter_code
_entity_poly.pdbx_strand_id
1 'polypeptide(L)'
;MIWAREQPAGLAPVTVLVLPVARRNMGFPAFVEHWTGPHARLALGDPHAEERLVRLEDTPSAAVPPAFRKTRYDGVGALTFASVQALAASFTSDYYHEHLAPDEQRFTEPLFSVAFLTQGMELR
;
A
#
# COMPACT_ATOMS: atom_id res chain seq x y z
N MET A 1 -9.80 -6.00 0.76
CA MET A 1 -10.00 -4.69 1.41
C MET A 1 -9.75 -4.83 2.89
N ILE A 2 -8.83 -4.02 3.44
CA ILE A 2 -8.44 -4.05 4.86
C ILE A 2 -9.21 -3.00 5.64
N TRP A 3 -9.27 -1.78 5.10
CA TRP A 3 -9.95 -0.66 5.73
C TRP A 3 -10.47 0.31 4.68
N ALA A 4 -11.59 0.97 4.97
CA ALA A 4 -12.16 2.01 4.13
C ALA A 4 -13.00 2.96 4.96
N ARG A 5 -13.16 4.18 4.44
CA ARG A 5 -14.17 5.14 4.86
C ARG A 5 -14.79 5.83 3.66
N GLU A 6 -15.81 6.63 3.92
CA GLU A 6 -16.39 7.51 2.91
C GLU A 6 -15.39 8.58 2.46
N GLN A 7 -15.32 8.81 1.15
CA GLN A 7 -14.49 9.86 0.57
C GLN A 7 -15.03 11.24 1.01
N PRO A 8 -14.20 12.12 1.59
CA PRO A 8 -14.64 13.46 1.93
C PRO A 8 -15.09 14.24 0.68
N ALA A 9 -16.23 14.93 0.79
CA ALA A 9 -16.80 15.70 -0.30
C ALA A 9 -15.85 16.83 -0.75
N GLY A 10 -15.82 17.10 -2.05
CA GLY A 10 -15.05 18.20 -2.63
C GLY A 10 -13.54 17.97 -2.77
N LEU A 11 -13.05 16.77 -2.42
CA LEU A 11 -11.65 16.39 -2.64
C LEU A 11 -11.51 15.44 -3.84
N ALA A 12 -10.35 15.50 -4.51
CA ALA A 12 -9.99 14.63 -5.62
C ALA A 12 -9.06 13.50 -5.13
N PRO A 13 -9.57 12.29 -4.88
CA PRO A 13 -8.77 11.20 -4.35
C PRO A 13 -7.71 10.73 -5.34
N VAL A 14 -6.58 10.31 -4.79
CA VAL A 14 -5.48 9.69 -5.55
C VAL A 14 -5.16 8.33 -4.95
N THR A 15 -4.74 7.38 -5.78
CA THR A 15 -4.40 6.03 -5.32
C THR A 15 -2.95 5.72 -5.64
N VAL A 16 -2.18 5.37 -4.62
CA VAL A 16 -0.86 4.76 -4.79
C VAL A 16 -1.04 3.26 -4.94
N LEU A 17 -0.66 2.74 -6.11
CA LEU A 17 -0.54 1.30 -6.35
C LEU A 17 0.90 0.90 -6.07
N VAL A 18 1.11 0.04 -5.08
CA VAL A 18 2.40 -0.55 -4.73
C VAL A 18 2.44 -1.99 -5.23
N LEU A 19 3.48 -2.33 -5.97
CA LEU A 19 3.79 -3.70 -6.40
C LEU A 19 4.98 -4.18 -5.56
N PRO A 20 4.75 -4.74 -4.35
CA PRO A 20 5.83 -5.16 -3.48
C PRO A 20 6.53 -6.40 -4.03
N VAL A 21 7.82 -6.48 -3.76
CA VAL A 21 8.61 -7.71 -3.84
C VAL A 21 9.03 -8.06 -2.42
N ALA A 22 8.76 -9.29 -1.98
CA ALA A 22 9.14 -9.78 -0.67
C ALA A 22 10.67 -9.85 -0.51
N ARG A 23 11.17 -9.67 0.71
CA ARG A 23 12.58 -9.92 1.05
C ARG A 23 13.00 -11.31 0.61
N ARG A 24 14.20 -11.45 0.04
CA ARG A 24 14.69 -12.74 -0.50
C ARG A 24 14.78 -13.86 0.54
N ASN A 25 15.01 -13.49 1.80
CA ASN A 25 15.09 -14.42 2.92
C ASN A 25 13.73 -14.64 3.62
N MET A 26 12.64 -14.11 3.07
CA MET A 26 11.29 -14.25 3.60
C MET A 26 10.45 -15.13 2.68
N GLY A 27 9.87 -16.19 3.23
CA GLY A 27 8.91 -17.01 2.48
C GLY A 27 7.62 -16.25 2.22
N PHE A 28 6.99 -16.50 1.07
CA PHE A 28 5.75 -15.83 0.66
C PHE A 28 4.63 -15.85 1.73
N PRO A 29 4.33 -16.97 2.43
CA PRO A 29 3.32 -16.96 3.48
C PRO A 29 3.63 -15.99 4.63
N ALA A 30 4.89 -15.92 5.05
CA ALA A 30 5.32 -15.00 6.11
C ALA A 30 5.23 -13.54 5.65
N PHE A 31 5.57 -13.27 4.39
CA PHE A 31 5.40 -11.96 3.77
C PHE A 31 3.93 -11.53 3.80
N VAL A 32 3.01 -12.39 3.38
CA VAL A 32 1.57 -12.10 3.38
C VAL A 32 1.06 -11.85 4.80
N GLU A 33 1.45 -12.68 5.76
CA GLU A 33 1.06 -12.54 7.16
C GLU A 33 1.52 -11.19 7.75
N HIS A 34 2.78 -10.82 7.52
CA HIS A 34 3.32 -9.54 8.01
C HIS A 34 2.68 -8.34 7.32
N TRP A 35 2.60 -8.38 5.98
CA TRP A 35 2.12 -7.27 5.16
C TRP A 35 0.64 -6.96 5.45
N THR A 36 -0.23 -7.96 5.36
CA THR A 36 -1.69 -7.78 5.50
C THR A 36 -2.16 -7.70 6.95
N GLY A 37 -1.27 -7.99 7.91
CA GLY A 37 -1.57 -8.00 9.34
C GLY A 37 -0.85 -6.87 10.09
N PRO A 38 0.31 -7.13 10.73
CA PRO A 38 1.06 -6.13 11.48
C PRO A 38 1.33 -4.83 10.72
N HIS A 39 1.82 -4.90 9.48
CA HIS A 39 2.17 -3.72 8.70
C HIS A 39 0.92 -2.89 8.36
N ALA A 40 -0.15 -3.52 7.89
CA ALA A 40 -1.40 -2.84 7.62
C ALA A 40 -2.00 -2.16 8.88
N ARG A 41 -1.91 -2.81 10.06
CA ARG A 41 -2.30 -2.17 11.33
C ARG A 41 -1.40 -1.00 11.68
N LEU A 42 -0.10 -1.10 11.41
CA LEU A 42 0.85 -0.02 11.63
C LEU A 42 0.53 1.19 10.73
N ALA A 43 0.18 0.96 9.46
CA ALA A 43 -0.24 2.00 8.52
C ALA A 43 -1.50 2.75 9.00
N LEU A 44 -2.43 2.03 9.63
CA LEU A 44 -3.64 2.62 10.23
C LEU A 44 -3.40 3.24 11.62
N GLY A 45 -2.21 3.09 12.18
CA GLY A 45 -1.84 3.62 13.50
C GLY A 45 -1.36 5.07 13.50
N ASP A 46 -1.14 5.70 12.33
CA ASP A 46 -0.84 7.13 12.26
C ASP A 46 -2.03 7.90 12.88
N PRO A 47 -1.81 8.80 13.87
CA PRO A 47 -2.88 9.59 14.47
C PRO A 47 -3.71 10.40 13.46
N HIS A 48 -3.15 10.69 12.28
CA HIS A 48 -3.81 11.38 11.18
C HIS A 48 -4.22 10.46 10.02
N ALA A 49 -4.12 9.13 10.18
CA ALA A 49 -4.48 8.17 9.15
C ALA A 49 -5.92 8.40 8.66
N GLU A 50 -6.86 8.55 9.57
CA GLU A 50 -8.28 8.75 9.24
C GLU A 50 -8.53 10.07 8.52
N GLU A 51 -7.68 11.09 8.67
CA GLU A 51 -7.84 12.36 7.95
C GLU A 51 -7.34 12.23 6.51
N ARG A 52 -6.30 11.43 6.29
CA ARG A 52 -5.53 11.39 5.03
C ARG A 52 -5.92 10.22 4.13
N LEU A 53 -6.14 9.04 4.70
CA LEU A 53 -6.42 7.80 4.00
C LEU A 53 -7.94 7.61 3.83
N VAL A 54 -8.34 6.99 2.74
CA VAL A 54 -9.74 6.71 2.38
C VAL A 54 -9.94 5.21 2.23
N ARG A 55 -8.93 4.51 1.68
CA ARG A 55 -8.99 3.07 1.48
C ARG A 55 -7.60 2.44 1.56
N LEU A 56 -7.52 1.28 2.19
CA LEU A 56 -6.35 0.41 2.23
C LEU A 56 -6.74 -0.99 1.76
N GLU A 57 -6.07 -1.47 0.72
CA GLU A 57 -6.29 -2.79 0.16
C GLU A 57 -4.97 -3.46 -0.14
N ASP A 58 -4.69 -4.59 0.51
CA ASP A 58 -3.61 -5.46 0.12
C ASP A 58 -4.17 -6.71 -0.55
N THR A 59 -3.60 -7.03 -1.70
CA THR A 59 -3.97 -8.20 -2.50
C THR A 59 -2.71 -9.01 -2.80
N PRO A 60 -2.40 -10.00 -1.96
CA PRO A 60 -1.34 -10.96 -2.24
C PRO A 60 -1.50 -11.65 -3.58
N SER A 61 -0.38 -11.95 -4.23
CA SER A 61 -0.38 -12.74 -5.45
C SER A 61 -0.95 -14.15 -5.18
N ALA A 62 -1.81 -14.63 -6.08
CA ALA A 62 -2.34 -15.98 -6.01
C ALA A 62 -1.43 -16.96 -6.77
N ALA A 63 -1.55 -18.25 -6.46
CA ALA A 63 -1.00 -19.29 -7.31
C ALA A 63 -1.73 -19.28 -8.66
N VAL A 64 -1.10 -18.71 -9.69
CA VAL A 64 -1.70 -18.57 -11.02
C VAL A 64 -1.19 -19.62 -12.02
N PRO A 65 -2.01 -19.97 -13.04
CA PRO A 65 -1.56 -20.78 -14.16
C PRO A 65 -0.31 -20.19 -14.85
N PRO A 66 0.53 -21.01 -15.49
CA PRO A 66 1.80 -20.56 -16.09
C PRO A 66 1.69 -19.36 -17.03
N ALA A 67 0.58 -19.23 -17.77
CA ALA A 67 0.33 -18.11 -18.69
C ALA A 67 0.33 -16.72 -17.99
N PHE A 68 0.04 -16.69 -16.69
CA PHE A 68 -0.02 -15.47 -15.87
C PHE A 68 1.19 -15.30 -14.93
N ARG A 69 2.14 -16.26 -14.89
CA ARG A 69 3.32 -16.25 -13.98
C ARG A 69 4.40 -15.22 -14.32
N LYS A 70 4.13 -14.23 -15.19
CA LYS A 70 5.16 -13.33 -15.72
C LYS A 70 5.60 -12.21 -14.78
N THR A 71 5.00 -12.10 -13.59
CA THR A 71 5.28 -11.00 -12.65
C THR A 71 6.21 -11.47 -11.54
N ARG A 72 7.17 -10.60 -11.19
CA ARG A 72 8.07 -10.77 -10.04
C ARG A 72 7.49 -10.22 -8.73
N TYR A 73 6.32 -9.61 -8.79
CA TYR A 73 5.67 -8.94 -7.67
C TYR A 73 4.84 -9.93 -6.87
N ASP A 74 4.90 -9.78 -5.56
CA ASP A 74 4.25 -10.67 -4.59
C ASP A 74 2.83 -10.21 -4.24
N GLY A 75 2.34 -9.14 -4.88
CA GLY A 75 0.96 -8.69 -4.76
C GLY A 75 0.76 -7.28 -5.31
N VAL A 76 -0.36 -6.68 -4.91
CA VAL A 76 -0.69 -5.27 -5.13
C VAL A 76 -1.23 -4.67 -3.84
N GLY A 77 -0.60 -3.62 -3.35
CA GLY A 77 -1.15 -2.72 -2.35
C GLY A 77 -1.80 -1.52 -3.03
N ALA A 78 -2.99 -1.13 -2.59
CA ALA A 78 -3.68 0.07 -3.05
C ALA A 78 -4.03 0.95 -1.85
N LEU A 79 -3.42 2.13 -1.81
CA LEU A 79 -3.66 3.14 -0.79
C LEU A 79 -4.34 4.33 -1.46
N THR A 80 -5.63 4.52 -1.21
CA THR A 80 -6.38 5.68 -1.70
C THR A 80 -6.35 6.76 -0.64
N PHE A 81 -5.80 7.92 -0.98
CA PHE A 81 -5.74 9.11 -0.15
C PHE A 81 -6.82 10.11 -0.57
N ALA A 82 -7.26 10.92 0.39
CA ALA A 82 -8.31 11.91 0.17
C ALA A 82 -7.92 12.96 -0.89
N SER A 83 -6.62 13.27 -1.00
CA SER A 83 -6.04 14.19 -1.99
C SER A 83 -4.54 13.93 -2.18
N VAL A 84 -3.93 14.59 -3.17
CA VAL A 84 -2.46 14.54 -3.35
C VAL A 84 -1.71 15.19 -2.17
N GLN A 85 -2.31 16.17 -1.49
CA GLN A 85 -1.75 16.78 -0.29
C GLN A 85 -1.81 15.81 0.90
N ALA A 86 -2.90 15.06 1.04
CA ALA A 86 -3.01 14.02 2.06
C ALA A 86 -1.99 12.90 1.84
N LEU A 87 -1.76 12.51 0.59
CA LEU A 87 -0.68 11.61 0.21
C LEU A 87 0.68 12.17 0.64
N ALA A 88 1.03 13.38 0.21
CA ALA A 88 2.31 13.99 0.55
C ALA A 88 2.53 14.07 2.06
N ALA A 89 1.52 14.56 2.80
CA ALA A 89 1.57 14.66 4.27
C ALA A 89 1.76 13.30 4.96
N SER A 90 1.22 12.21 4.39
CA SER A 90 1.41 10.87 4.94
C SER A 90 2.86 10.40 4.77
N PHE A 91 3.47 10.59 3.60
CA PHE A 91 4.84 10.12 3.32
C PHE A 91 5.94 11.04 3.86
N THR A 92 5.61 12.26 4.28
CA THR A 92 6.54 13.19 4.94
C THR A 92 6.31 13.28 6.45
N SER A 93 5.45 12.45 7.04
CA SER A 93 5.19 12.49 8.48
C SER A 93 6.31 11.82 9.27
N ASP A 94 6.54 12.31 10.49
CA ASP A 94 7.45 11.66 11.43
C ASP A 94 7.02 10.21 11.68
N TYR A 95 5.70 9.97 11.81
CA TYR A 95 5.16 8.62 11.99
C TYR A 95 5.56 7.68 10.84
N TYR A 96 5.50 8.13 9.58
CA TYR A 96 5.95 7.32 8.46
C TYR A 96 7.44 7.00 8.54
N HIS A 97 8.27 8.01 8.81
CA HIS A 97 9.72 7.85 8.86
C HIS A 97 10.21 7.01 10.06
N GLU A 98 9.53 7.10 11.21
CA GLU A 98 9.91 6.43 12.45
C GLU A 98 9.34 5.00 12.56
N HIS A 99 8.21 4.72 11.91
CA HIS A 99 7.50 3.45 12.07
C HIS A 99 7.32 2.68 10.77
N LEU A 100 6.78 3.30 9.72
CA LEU A 100 6.41 2.59 8.49
C LEU A 100 7.62 2.28 7.61
N ALA A 101 8.41 3.28 7.25
CA ALA A 101 9.57 3.09 6.38
C ALA A 101 10.59 2.08 6.94
N PRO A 102 10.88 2.04 8.27
CA PRO A 102 11.72 1.00 8.84
C PRO A 102 11.08 -0.39 8.80
N ASP A 103 9.75 -0.49 8.92
CA ASP A 103 9.03 -1.77 8.83
C ASP A 103 9.00 -2.29 7.39
N GLU A 104 8.76 -1.43 6.40
CA GLU A 104 8.81 -1.77 4.96
C GLU A 104 10.12 -2.48 4.58
N GLN A 105 11.25 -2.05 5.13
CA GLN A 105 12.56 -2.67 4.89
C GLN A 105 12.71 -4.08 5.48
N ARG A 106 11.84 -4.48 6.42
CA ARG A 106 11.90 -5.81 7.06
C ARG A 106 11.26 -6.89 6.22
N PHE A 107 10.27 -6.55 5.39
CA PHE A 107 9.49 -7.54 4.63
C PHE A 107 9.48 -7.32 3.11
N THR A 108 9.88 -6.14 2.61
CA THR A 108 9.99 -5.87 1.16
C THR A 108 11.44 -5.67 0.70
N GLU A 109 11.71 -5.83 -0.61
CA GLU A 109 12.92 -5.34 -1.29
C GLU A 109 12.60 -4.04 -2.07
N PRO A 110 12.84 -2.84 -1.49
CA PRO A 110 12.43 -1.59 -2.12
C PRO A 110 13.02 -1.35 -3.51
N LEU A 111 14.23 -1.85 -3.79
CA LEU A 111 14.88 -1.74 -5.10
C LEU A 111 14.17 -2.52 -6.22
N PHE A 112 13.34 -3.52 -5.87
CA PHE A 112 12.60 -4.33 -6.83
C PHE A 112 11.09 -4.07 -6.82
N SER A 113 10.59 -3.48 -5.72
CA SER A 113 9.23 -2.96 -5.60
C SER A 113 9.01 -1.73 -6.49
N VAL A 114 7.77 -1.49 -6.89
CA VAL A 114 7.40 -0.34 -7.73
C VAL A 114 6.15 0.33 -7.15
N ALA A 115 6.07 1.66 -7.23
CA ALA A 115 4.87 2.41 -6.88
C ALA A 115 4.40 3.29 -8.04
N PHE A 116 3.09 3.38 -8.25
CA PHE A 116 2.45 4.26 -9.22
C PHE A 116 1.44 5.15 -8.51
N LEU A 117 1.46 6.45 -8.81
CA LEU A 117 0.37 7.33 -8.46
C LEU A 117 -0.67 7.32 -9.57
N THR A 118 -1.91 7.01 -9.22
CA THR A 118 -3.05 6.97 -10.14
C THR A 118 -4.15 7.91 -9.67
N GLN A 119 -4.96 8.37 -10.63
CA GLN A 119 -6.16 9.18 -10.39
C GLN A 119 -7.32 8.55 -11.14
N GLY A 120 -8.53 8.67 -10.60
CA GLY A 120 -9.74 8.23 -11.29
C GLY A 120 -9.90 8.95 -12.63
N MET A 121 -10.33 8.21 -13.65
CA MET A 121 -10.72 8.79 -14.93
C MET A 121 -12.23 8.61 -15.11
N GLU A 122 -12.92 9.71 -15.35
CA GLU A 122 -14.30 9.68 -15.84
C GLU A 122 -14.27 9.39 -17.35
N LEU A 123 -14.90 8.29 -17.76
CA LEU A 123 -15.13 8.03 -19.17
C LEU A 123 -16.21 8.99 -19.67
N ARG A 124 -15.89 9.75 -20.71
CA ARG A 124 -16.85 10.62 -21.41
C ARG A 124 -17.59 9.85 -22.49
#